data_AF-A0A0J8TJE8-F1
#
_entry.id   AF-A0A0J8TJE8-F1
#
_cell.length_a   1.000
_cell.length_b   1.000
_cell.length_c   1.000
_cell.angle_alpha   90.00
_cell.angle_beta   90.00
_cell.angle_gamma   90.00
#
_symmetry.space_group_name_H-M   'P 1'
#
loop_
_entity.id
_entity.type
_entity.pdbx_description
1 polymer ?
#
loop_
_entity_poly.entity_id
_entity_poly.type
_entity_poly.pdbx_seq_one_letter_code
_entity_poly.pdbx_strand_id
1 'polypeptide(L)'
;MAARRANSSVPAGYTEDLSKGRMLRFEDSLPQLPVPTLEETGKKYLKSLHPLLSAEEFKRSQKAVEAFVKPSGEGETLQKRLLAKAADPKVQNWLYDWWNHAAYLGYRDPVVPYVSYFYSYRDDRNRRDPAKRAAAITTSVLEFKKQVDDGSLEPEYLRKGQWP
;
A
#
# COMPACT_ATOMS: atom_id res chain seq x y z
N MET A 1 -16.07 -15.92 -42.05
CA MET A 1 -16.27 -15.71 -40.60
C MET A 1 -14.91 -15.41 -39.98
N ALA A 2 -14.63 -14.16 -39.65
CA ALA A 2 -13.33 -13.76 -39.10
C ALA A 2 -13.22 -14.19 -37.63
N ALA A 3 -12.14 -14.89 -37.29
CA ALA A 3 -11.84 -15.32 -35.93
C ALA A 3 -11.71 -14.11 -35.00
N ARG A 4 -12.55 -14.06 -33.97
CA ARG A 4 -12.50 -13.04 -32.90
C ARG A 4 -11.26 -13.33 -32.06
N ARG A 5 -10.14 -12.65 -32.37
CA ARG A 5 -8.97 -12.64 -31.48
C ARG A 5 -9.38 -11.97 -30.16
N ALA A 6 -9.48 -12.75 -29.09
CA ALA A 6 -9.55 -12.24 -27.74
C ALA A 6 -8.16 -11.68 -27.37
N ASN A 7 -7.88 -10.45 -27.77
CA ASN A 7 -6.80 -9.67 -27.16
C ASN A 7 -7.29 -9.31 -25.75
N SER A 8 -7.04 -10.18 -24.77
CA SER A 8 -7.20 -9.79 -23.37
C SER A 8 -6.19 -8.67 -23.10
N SER A 9 -6.68 -7.49 -22.73
CA SER A 9 -5.86 -6.34 -22.32
C SER A 9 -5.27 -6.51 -20.91
N VAL A 10 -5.49 -7.67 -20.29
CA VAL A 10 -5.06 -8.01 -18.93
C VAL A 10 -3.59 -8.50 -18.97
N PRO A 11 -2.67 -7.92 -18.18
CA PRO A 11 -1.28 -8.33 -18.15
C PRO A 11 -1.09 -9.74 -17.62
N ALA A 12 0.07 -10.32 -17.92
CA ALA A 12 0.52 -11.55 -17.29
C ALA A 12 0.51 -11.42 -15.75
N GLY A 13 -0.08 -12.41 -15.08
CA GLY A 13 -0.23 -12.46 -13.63
C GLY A 13 -1.56 -11.93 -13.10
N TYR A 14 -2.29 -11.14 -13.89
CA TYR A 14 -3.60 -10.61 -13.51
C TYR A 14 -4.73 -11.45 -14.13
N THR A 15 -5.85 -11.55 -13.42
CA THR A 15 -7.07 -12.21 -13.89
C THR A 15 -8.23 -11.27 -13.66
N GLU A 16 -9.04 -11.07 -14.69
CA GLU A 16 -10.24 -10.24 -14.62
C GLU A 16 -11.45 -11.09 -14.20
N ASP A 17 -12.02 -10.81 -13.03
CA ASP A 17 -13.26 -11.40 -12.54
C ASP A 17 -14.39 -10.36 -12.56
N LEU A 18 -15.15 -10.37 -13.66
CA LEU A 18 -16.27 -9.45 -13.84
C LEU A 18 -17.44 -9.68 -12.87
N SER A 19 -17.47 -10.82 -12.16
CA SER A 19 -18.52 -11.09 -11.16
C SER A 19 -18.39 -10.19 -9.92
N LYS A 20 -17.21 -9.60 -9.68
CA LYS A 20 -16.93 -8.69 -8.55
C LYS A 20 -17.23 -7.22 -8.84
N GLY A 21 -17.91 -6.93 -9.95
CA GLY A 21 -18.12 -5.57 -10.43
C GLY A 21 -16.85 -4.99 -11.06
N ARG A 22 -16.99 -3.81 -11.67
CA ARG A 22 -15.87 -3.16 -12.35
C ARG A 22 -14.75 -2.79 -11.40
N MET A 23 -15.07 -2.33 -10.19
CA MET A 23 -14.11 -1.79 -9.24
C MET A 23 -13.11 -2.85 -8.73
N LEU A 24 -13.57 -4.07 -8.43
CA LEU A 24 -12.78 -5.10 -7.75
C LEU A 24 -12.35 -6.26 -8.66
N ARG A 25 -12.54 -6.13 -9.98
CA ARG A 25 -12.32 -7.21 -10.96
C ARG A 25 -10.90 -7.77 -11.01
N PHE A 26 -9.90 -7.08 -10.43
CA PHE A 26 -8.52 -7.56 -10.40
C PHE A 26 -8.02 -7.94 -9.00
N GLU A 27 -8.84 -7.72 -7.96
CA GLU A 27 -8.42 -7.78 -6.55
C GLU A 27 -7.78 -9.13 -6.19
N ASP A 28 -8.40 -10.23 -6.59
CA ASP A 28 -7.92 -11.59 -6.27
C ASP A 28 -6.62 -11.97 -6.98
N SER A 29 -6.29 -11.27 -8.05
CA SER A 29 -5.09 -11.52 -8.84
C SER A 29 -3.92 -10.60 -8.51
N LEU A 30 -4.12 -9.69 -7.53
CA LEU A 30 -3.04 -8.82 -7.09
C LEU A 30 -1.89 -9.64 -6.51
N PRO A 31 -0.63 -9.30 -6.84
CA PRO A 31 0.51 -9.98 -6.26
C PRO A 31 0.56 -9.72 -4.75
N GLN A 32 0.90 -10.75 -3.98
CA GLN A 32 1.14 -10.60 -2.55
C GLN A 32 2.32 -9.68 -2.28
N LEU A 33 2.28 -8.96 -1.17
CA LEU A 33 3.37 -8.08 -0.73
C LEU A 33 4.64 -8.93 -0.49
N PRO A 34 5.74 -8.73 -1.24
CA PRO A 34 6.94 -9.53 -1.07
C PRO A 34 7.62 -9.24 0.28
N VAL A 35 8.35 -10.23 0.78
CA VAL A 35 9.28 -10.07 1.90
C VAL A 35 10.70 -9.90 1.32
N PRO A 36 11.33 -8.72 1.45
CA PRO A 36 12.71 -8.53 0.99
C PRO A 36 13.68 -9.45 1.73
N THR A 37 14.83 -9.75 1.11
CA THR A 37 15.86 -10.54 1.80
C THR A 37 16.42 -9.77 3.00
N LEU A 38 16.91 -10.51 3.99
CA LEU A 38 17.47 -9.94 5.20
C LEU A 38 18.73 -9.12 4.88
N GLU A 39 19.54 -9.59 3.93
CA GLU A 39 20.77 -8.97 3.44
C GLU A 39 20.49 -7.65 2.70
N GLU A 40 19.51 -7.63 1.79
CA GLU A 40 19.12 -6.41 1.08
C GLU A 40 18.56 -5.37 2.05
N THR A 41 17.77 -5.81 3.03
CA THR A 41 17.20 -4.94 4.06
C THR A 41 18.29 -4.33 4.92
N GLY A 42 19.26 -5.13 5.39
CA GLY A 42 20.41 -4.65 6.16
C GLY A 42 21.25 -3.63 5.38
N LYS A 43 21.53 -3.89 4.09
CA LYS A 43 22.26 -2.94 3.22
C LYS A 43 21.51 -1.63 3.04
N LYS A 44 20.21 -1.68 2.76
CA LYS A 44 19.37 -0.48 2.59
C LYS A 44 19.26 0.31 3.89
N TYR A 45 19.13 -0.38 5.03
CA TYR A 45 19.11 0.24 6.35
C TYR A 45 20.40 1.01 6.63
N LEU A 46 21.57 0.39 6.47
CA LEU A 46 22.84 1.09 6.64
C LEU A 46 22.99 2.28 5.69
N LYS A 47 22.58 2.15 4.42
CA LYS A 47 22.58 3.27 3.48
C LYS A 47 21.72 4.45 3.99
N SER A 48 20.57 4.16 4.60
CA SER A 48 19.69 5.20 5.16
C SER A 48 20.23 5.86 6.43
N LEU A 49 21.05 5.15 7.21
CA LEU A 49 21.69 5.67 8.42
C LEU A 49 22.91 6.54 8.13
N HIS A 50 23.65 6.25 7.05
CA HIS A 50 24.91 6.93 6.73
C HIS A 50 24.83 8.47 6.76
N PRO A 51 23.79 9.16 6.25
CA PRO A 51 23.70 10.62 6.34
C PRO A 51 23.24 11.15 7.70
N LEU A 52 22.79 10.29 8.62
CA LEU A 52 22.18 10.68 9.89
C LEU A 52 23.13 10.54 11.09
N LEU A 53 24.17 9.72 10.95
CA LEU A 53 25.02 9.29 12.06
C LEU A 53 26.46 9.81 11.93
N SER A 54 27.11 10.02 13.07
CA SER A 54 28.58 10.17 13.10
C SER A 54 29.27 8.88 12.62
N ALA A 55 30.57 8.97 12.29
CA ALA A 55 31.34 7.81 11.84
C ALA A 55 31.38 6.70 12.92
N GLU A 56 31.51 7.07 14.20
CA GLU A 56 31.52 6.14 15.32
C GLU A 56 30.16 5.44 15.50
N GLU A 57 29.06 6.19 15.43
CA GLU A 57 27.70 5.64 15.52
C GLU A 57 27.37 4.72 14.34
N PHE A 58 27.78 5.12 13.13
CA PHE A 58 27.60 4.30 11.94
C PHE A 58 28.37 2.98 12.06
N LYS A 59 29.63 3.02 12.51
CA LYS A 59 30.43 1.81 12.76
C LYS A 59 29.80 0.88 13.79
N ARG A 60 29.18 1.41 14.84
CA ARG A 60 28.40 0.59 15.80
C ARG A 60 27.19 -0.06 15.12
N SER A 61 26.46 0.69 14.31
CA SER A 61 25.30 0.20 13.56
C SER A 61 25.67 -0.89 12.55
N GLN A 62 26.79 -0.73 11.84
CA GLN A 62 27.34 -1.74 10.94
C GLN A 62 27.58 -3.07 11.65
N LYS A 63 28.27 -3.05 12.79
CA LYS A 63 28.51 -4.25 13.59
C LYS A 63 27.22 -4.93 14.05
N ALA A 64 26.23 -4.14 14.47
CA ALA A 64 24.93 -4.67 14.88
C ALA A 64 24.19 -5.34 13.72
N VAL A 65 24.17 -4.71 12.55
CA VAL A 65 23.56 -5.26 11.33
C VAL A 65 24.29 -6.53 10.87
N GLU A 66 25.63 -6.53 10.85
CA GLU A 66 26.43 -7.72 10.52
C GLU A 66 26.11 -8.89 11.47
N ALA A 67 26.02 -8.63 12.77
CA ALA A 67 25.68 -9.65 13.76
C ALA A 67 24.23 -10.17 13.64
N PHE A 68 23.31 -9.31 13.19
CA PHE A 68 21.90 -9.68 13.00
C PHE A 68 21.68 -10.49 11.72
N VAL A 69 22.36 -10.12 10.63
CA VAL A 69 22.18 -10.70 9.29
C VAL A 69 23.02 -11.96 9.05
N LYS A 70 24.13 -12.15 9.78
CA LYS A 70 25.00 -13.32 9.58
C LYS A 70 24.23 -14.65 9.69
N PRO A 71 24.72 -15.73 9.06
CA PRO A 71 24.18 -17.07 9.28
C PRO A 71 24.14 -17.42 10.77
N SER A 72 23.06 -18.05 11.22
CA SER A 72 22.76 -18.34 12.63
C SER A 72 22.63 -17.09 13.53
N GLY A 73 22.54 -15.89 12.94
CA GLY A 73 22.14 -14.68 13.63
C GLY A 73 20.65 -14.67 13.96
N GLU A 74 20.23 -13.81 14.89
CA GLU A 74 18.83 -13.70 15.31
C GLU A 74 17.90 -13.35 14.14
N GLY A 75 18.38 -12.52 13.21
CA GLY A 75 17.63 -12.10 12.03
C GLY A 75 17.23 -13.26 11.14
N GLU A 76 18.03 -14.33 11.04
CA GLU A 76 17.69 -15.51 10.25
C GLU A 76 16.43 -16.20 10.78
N THR A 77 16.33 -16.34 12.11
CA THR A 77 15.16 -16.97 12.76
C THR A 77 13.91 -16.11 12.57
N LEU A 78 14.05 -14.78 12.72
CA LEU A 78 12.93 -13.84 12.54
C LEU A 78 12.48 -13.78 11.07
N GLN A 79 13.41 -13.77 10.12
CA GLN A 79 13.12 -13.79 8.68
C GLN A 79 12.38 -15.08 8.30
N LYS A 80 12.77 -16.24 8.83
CA LYS A 80 12.06 -17.51 8.60
C LYS A 80 10.61 -17.45 9.08
N ARG A 81 10.37 -16.87 10.26
CA ARG A 81 9.00 -16.68 10.80
C ARG A 81 8.19 -15.71 9.94
N LEU A 82 8.81 -14.64 9.47
CA LEU A 82 8.17 -13.66 8.59
C LEU A 82 7.78 -14.28 7.24
N LEU A 83 8.69 -15.03 6.63
CA LEU A 83 8.43 -15.77 5.39
C LEU A 83 7.32 -16.81 5.57
N ALA A 84 7.32 -17.53 6.70
CA ALA A 84 6.25 -18.49 7.01
C ALA A 84 4.89 -17.79 7.15
N LYS A 85 4.83 -16.62 7.80
CA LYS A 85 3.60 -15.81 7.88
C LYS A 85 3.14 -15.33 6.50
N ALA A 86 4.07 -14.88 5.65
CA ALA A 86 3.76 -14.41 4.30
C ALA A 86 3.29 -15.55 3.37
N ALA A 87 3.75 -16.78 3.60
CA ALA A 87 3.36 -17.96 2.84
C ALA A 87 2.06 -18.63 3.33
N ASP A 88 1.50 -18.20 4.47
CA ASP A 88 0.25 -18.74 4.99
C ASP A 88 -0.92 -18.32 4.07
N PRO A 89 -1.67 -19.27 3.47
CA PRO A 89 -2.80 -18.94 2.58
C PRO A 89 -3.92 -18.15 3.26
N LYS A 90 -3.97 -18.12 4.61
CA LYS A 90 -4.93 -17.31 5.37
C LYS A 90 -4.49 -15.85 5.52
N VAL A 91 -3.26 -15.51 5.13
CA VAL A 91 -2.68 -14.18 5.25
C VAL A 91 -2.53 -13.58 3.86
N GLN A 92 -3.42 -12.65 3.49
CA GLN A 92 -3.35 -11.96 2.18
C GLN A 92 -2.19 -10.96 2.11
N ASN A 93 -1.90 -10.30 3.24
CA ASN A 93 -0.80 -9.35 3.37
C ASN A 93 -0.18 -9.48 4.76
N TRP A 94 1.09 -9.87 4.82
CA TRP A 94 1.78 -10.14 6.08
C TRP A 94 1.95 -8.92 6.97
N LEU A 95 1.90 -7.70 6.40
CA LEU A 95 2.15 -6.44 7.10
C LEU A 95 0.86 -5.75 7.59
N TYR A 96 -0.29 -6.06 6.98
CA TYR A 96 -1.53 -5.29 7.15
C TYR A 96 -1.93 -5.05 8.62
N ASP A 97 -2.08 -6.11 9.40
CA ASP A 97 -2.49 -6.00 10.81
C ASP A 97 -1.45 -5.29 11.68
N TRP A 98 -0.17 -5.58 11.43
CA TRP A 98 0.93 -4.98 12.18
C TRP A 98 1.03 -3.48 11.92
N TRP A 99 0.90 -3.06 10.67
CA TRP A 99 0.90 -1.64 10.31
C TRP A 99 -0.30 -0.91 10.93
N ASN A 100 -1.51 -1.45 10.78
CA ASN A 100 -2.71 -0.84 11.34
C ASN A 100 -2.62 -0.67 12.85
N HIS A 101 -2.10 -1.67 13.56
CA HIS A 101 -1.92 -1.57 15.00
C HIS A 101 -0.78 -0.61 15.37
N ALA A 102 0.43 -0.81 14.84
CA ALA A 102 1.61 -0.05 15.27
C ALA A 102 1.57 1.42 14.86
N ALA A 103 1.05 1.74 13.68
CA ALA A 103 1.03 3.10 13.15
C ALA A 103 -0.21 3.90 13.58
N TYR A 104 -1.34 3.23 13.90
CA TYR A 104 -2.61 3.92 14.16
C TYR A 104 -3.34 3.43 15.42
N LEU A 105 -3.82 2.19 15.44
CA LEU A 105 -4.79 1.75 16.46
C LEU A 105 -4.16 1.61 17.86
N GLY A 106 -2.86 1.35 17.92
CA GLY A 106 -2.06 1.32 19.15
C GLY A 106 -1.45 2.68 19.51
N TYR A 107 -1.46 3.66 18.60
CA TYR A 107 -0.95 5.00 18.87
C TYR A 107 -1.90 5.76 19.80
N ARG A 108 -1.35 6.37 20.86
CA ARG A 108 -2.14 6.92 21.97
C ARG A 108 -2.23 8.43 22.01
N ASP A 109 -1.44 9.13 21.20
CA ASP A 109 -1.56 10.58 21.10
C ASP A 109 -2.84 10.95 20.33
N PRO A 110 -3.35 12.19 20.50
CA PRO A 110 -4.51 12.66 19.76
C PRO A 110 -4.37 12.50 18.25
N VAL A 111 -5.45 12.16 17.56
CA VAL A 111 -5.43 12.09 16.09
C VAL A 111 -5.14 13.45 15.44
N VAL A 112 -5.51 14.55 16.11
CA VAL A 112 -5.16 15.92 15.70
C VAL A 112 -4.12 16.49 16.67
N PRO A 113 -2.97 17.01 16.19
CA PRO A 113 -2.55 17.16 14.79
C PRO A 113 -1.73 15.98 14.24
N TYR A 114 -1.51 14.93 15.04
CA TYR A 114 -0.42 13.97 14.80
C TYR A 114 -0.69 12.96 13.68
N VAL A 115 -1.96 12.68 13.35
CA VAL A 115 -2.34 11.63 12.38
C VAL A 115 -3.24 12.17 11.26
N SER A 116 -4.27 12.94 11.62
CA SER A 116 -5.27 13.43 10.69
C SER A 116 -4.73 14.57 9.84
N TYR A 117 -4.45 14.29 8.57
CA TYR A 117 -4.14 15.30 7.55
C TYR A 117 -5.43 15.85 6.92
N PHE A 118 -5.31 17.00 6.25
CA PHE A 118 -6.42 17.60 5.50
C PHE A 118 -5.97 17.98 4.09
N TYR A 119 -6.93 17.97 3.18
CA TYR A 119 -6.78 18.55 1.85
C TYR A 119 -7.80 19.67 1.69
N SER A 120 -7.42 20.72 0.97
CA SER A 120 -8.33 21.79 0.59
C SER A 120 -8.69 21.67 -0.88
N TYR A 121 -9.98 21.76 -1.17
CA TYR A 121 -10.44 21.88 -2.56
C TYR A 121 -10.01 23.22 -3.14
N ARG A 122 -9.72 23.23 -4.44
CA ARG A 122 -9.57 24.50 -5.19
C ARG A 122 -10.85 25.32 -5.06
N ASP A 123 -10.70 26.64 -5.11
CA ASP A 123 -11.85 27.54 -5.06
C ASP A 123 -12.76 27.38 -6.28
N ASP A 124 -14.05 27.18 -6.00
CA ASP A 124 -15.10 27.20 -7.00
C ASP A 124 -15.58 28.65 -7.20
N ARG A 125 -15.01 29.31 -8.20
CA ARG A 125 -15.35 30.71 -8.54
C ARG A 125 -16.82 30.89 -8.92
N ASN A 126 -17.50 29.82 -9.34
CA ASN A 126 -18.90 29.83 -9.77
C ASN A 126 -19.88 29.55 -8.62
N ARG A 127 -19.42 28.97 -7.50
CA ARG A 127 -20.24 28.66 -6.32
C ARG A 127 -19.65 29.28 -5.06
N ARG A 128 -19.84 30.59 -4.91
CA ARG A 128 -19.37 31.38 -3.76
C ARG A 128 -20.27 31.28 -2.52
N ASP A 129 -21.53 30.92 -2.70
CA ASP A 129 -22.47 30.69 -1.60
C ASP A 129 -22.09 29.37 -0.87
N PRO A 130 -21.81 29.41 0.45
CA PRO A 130 -21.36 28.22 1.19
C PRO A 130 -22.36 27.07 1.16
N ALA A 131 -23.66 27.35 1.25
CA ALA A 131 -24.69 26.31 1.25
C ALA A 131 -24.79 25.65 -0.13
N LYS A 132 -24.73 26.42 -1.21
CA LYS A 132 -24.68 25.87 -2.59
C LYS A 132 -23.40 25.07 -2.84
N ARG A 133 -22.25 25.51 -2.33
CA ARG A 133 -20.98 24.77 -2.44
C ARG A 133 -21.03 23.46 -1.66
N ALA A 134 -21.53 23.48 -0.42
CA ALA A 134 -21.70 22.29 0.40
C ALA A 134 -22.67 21.29 -0.23
N ALA A 135 -23.79 21.75 -0.77
CA ALA A 135 -24.75 20.91 -1.49
C ALA A 135 -24.11 20.24 -2.71
N ALA A 136 -23.36 20.99 -3.52
CA ALA A 136 -22.67 20.45 -4.69
C ALA A 136 -21.63 19.37 -4.31
N ILE A 137 -20.78 19.61 -3.30
CA ILE A 137 -19.80 18.63 -2.83
C ILE A 137 -20.51 17.38 -2.31
N THR A 138 -21.54 17.54 -1.49
CA THR A 138 -22.28 16.42 -0.90
C THR A 138 -22.92 15.56 -2.00
N THR A 139 -23.56 16.17 -2.99
CA THR A 139 -24.14 15.45 -4.13
C THR A 139 -23.08 14.66 -4.88
N SER A 140 -21.94 15.27 -5.22
CA SER A 140 -20.85 14.56 -5.90
C SER A 140 -20.26 13.41 -5.07
N VAL A 141 -20.16 13.57 -3.75
CA VAL A 141 -19.71 12.48 -2.85
C VAL A 141 -20.72 11.35 -2.81
N LEU A 142 -22.02 11.64 -2.81
CA LEU A 142 -23.07 10.60 -2.86
C LEU A 142 -23.09 9.87 -4.21
N GLU A 143 -22.85 10.56 -5.32
CA GLU A 143 -22.68 9.93 -6.64
C GLU A 143 -21.46 9.01 -6.67
N PHE A 144 -20.32 9.44 -6.11
CA PHE A 144 -19.14 8.61 -5.96
C PHE A 144 -19.41 7.39 -5.06
N LYS A 145 -20.07 7.60 -3.90
CA LYS A 145 -20.44 6.52 -3.00
C LYS A 145 -21.33 5.48 -3.70
N LYS A 146 -22.29 5.92 -4.50
CA LYS A 146 -23.14 5.02 -5.30
C LYS A 146 -22.29 4.13 -6.21
N GLN A 147 -21.30 4.70 -6.90
CA GLN A 147 -20.40 3.94 -7.78
C GLN A 147 -19.53 2.93 -7.04
N VAL A 148 -19.16 3.22 -5.79
CA VAL A 148 -18.43 2.28 -4.93
C VAL A 148 -19.37 1.16 -4.47
N ASP A 149 -20.55 1.51 -3.96
CA ASP A 149 -21.51 0.56 -3.40
C ASP A 149 -22.05 -0.42 -4.46
N ASP A 150 -22.26 0.03 -5.70
CA ASP A 150 -22.70 -0.81 -6.82
C ASP A 150 -21.54 -1.44 -7.62
N GLY A 151 -20.28 -1.20 -7.20
CA GLY A 151 -19.08 -1.73 -7.83
C GLY A 151 -18.83 -1.23 -9.26
N SER A 152 -19.46 -0.12 -9.66
CA SER A 152 -19.38 0.43 -11.02
C SER A 152 -18.20 1.38 -11.25
N LEU A 153 -17.51 1.80 -10.18
CA LEU A 153 -16.26 2.57 -10.25
C LEU A 153 -15.18 1.79 -11.02
N GLU A 154 -14.37 2.49 -11.81
CA GLU A 154 -13.23 1.84 -12.49
C GLU A 154 -12.06 1.57 -11.52
N PRO A 155 -11.28 0.49 -11.73
CA PRO A 155 -10.06 0.23 -10.98
C PRO A 155 -9.04 1.35 -11.13
N GLU A 156 -8.24 1.53 -10.08
CA GLU A 156 -7.14 2.48 -10.06
C GLU A 156 -5.87 1.86 -10.70
N TYR A 157 -5.09 2.68 -11.39
CA TYR A 157 -3.86 2.27 -12.07
C TYR A 157 -2.71 3.22 -11.71
N LEU A 158 -1.59 2.69 -11.22
CA LEU A 158 -0.44 3.48 -10.73
C LEU A 158 0.17 4.44 -11.79
N ARG A 159 0.03 4.15 -13.09
CA ARG A 159 0.39 5.05 -14.21
C ARG A 159 -0.59 4.86 -15.37
N LYS A 160 -0.82 5.90 -16.18
CA LYS A 160 -1.71 5.92 -17.36
C LYS A 160 -1.65 4.61 -18.17
N GLY A 161 -2.58 3.69 -17.92
CA GLY A 161 -2.71 2.42 -18.64
C GLY A 161 -1.51 1.46 -18.52
N GLN A 162 -0.57 1.71 -17.60
CA GLN A 162 0.52 0.80 -17.30
C GLN A 162 0.31 0.21 -15.93
N TRP A 163 0.06 -1.08 -15.96
CA TRP A 163 -0.07 -1.97 -14.83
C TRP A 163 1.23 -1.99 -14.00
N PRO A 164 1.13 -2.34 -12.70
CA PRO A 164 2.30 -2.48 -11.83
C PRO A 164 3.32 -3.49 -12.36
#